data_AF-A0A350JGC8-F1
#
_entry.id   AF-A0A350JGC8-F1
#
_cell.length_a   1.000
_cell.length_b   1.000
_cell.length_c   1.000
_cell.angle_alpha   90.00
_cell.angle_beta   90.00
_cell.angle_gamma   90.00
#
_symmetry.space_group_name_H-M   'P 1'
#
loop_
_entity.id
_entity.type
_entity.pdbx_description
1 polymer ?
#
loop_
_entity_poly.entity_id
_entity_poly.type
_entity_poly.pdbx_seq_one_letter_code
_entity_poly.pdbx_strand_id
1 'polypeptide(L)' 'MRNKPVIGIVICLLAFSTLGWSQQMRLNVLNFGANNLAQTLSTISIQNTIDSCYRMGGGIVHLPAGDYMSGTLVLK' A
#
# COMPACT_ATOMS: atom_id res chain seq x y z
N MET A 1 21.49 43.35 15.53
CA MET A 1 21.87 41.95 15.86
C MET A 1 20.66 41.33 16.56
N ARG A 2 19.93 40.33 16.04
CA ARG A 2 20.22 38.89 16.28
C ARG A 2 18.95 38.05 16.00
N ASN A 3 18.42 38.09 14.78
CA ASN A 3 17.27 37.26 14.33
C ASN A 3 17.62 36.31 13.17
N LYS A 4 18.89 36.29 12.75
CA LYS A 4 19.47 35.31 11.82
C LYS A 4 19.23 33.83 12.21
N PRO A 5 19.26 33.40 13.50
CA PRO A 5 19.06 31.98 13.82
C PRO A 5 17.59 31.54 13.71
N VAL A 6 16.62 32.45 13.93
CA VAL A 6 15.18 32.12 13.88
C VAL A 6 14.74 31.82 12.45
N ILE A 7 15.24 32.60 11.48
CA ILE A 7 14.96 32.38 10.05
C ILE A 7 15.54 31.03 9.59
N GLY A 8 16.74 30.67 10.07
CA GLY A 8 17.34 29.36 9.78
C GLY A 8 16.53 28.18 10.33
N ILE A 9 15.99 28.30 11.55
CA ILE A 9 15.17 27.24 12.18
C ILE A 9 13.86 27.02 11.42
N VAL A 10 13.18 28.10 11.01
CA VAL A 10 11.92 28.00 10.26
C VAL A 10 12.14 27.36 8.88
N ILE A 11 13.23 27.71 8.19
CA ILE A 11 13.59 27.10 6.90
C ILE A 11 13.91 25.61 7.09
N CYS A 12 14.60 25.24 8.18
CA CYS A 12 14.95 23.85 8.46
C CYS A 12 13.72 22.98 8.79
N LEU A 13 12.72 23.55 9.49
CA LEU A 13 11.47 22.86 9.79
C LEU A 13 10.58 22.67 8.54
N LEU A 14 10.58 23.64 7.63
CA LEU A 14 9.86 23.54 6.35
C LEU A 14 10.54 22.58 5.35
N ALA A 15 11.85 22.41 5.44
CA ALA A 15 12.58 21.44 4.62
C ALA A 15 12.43 19.98 5.13
N PHE A 16 12.09 19.79 6.40
CA PHE A 16 11.93 18.45 6.98
C PHE A 16 10.60 17.79 6.62
N SER A 17 9.55 18.58 6.35
CA SER A 17 8.21 18.07 6.01
C SER A 17 8.08 17.57 4.56
N THR A 18 9.05 17.86 3.69
CA THR A 18 9.06 17.41 2.29
C THR A 18 9.83 16.12 2.05
N LEU A 19 10.45 15.55 3.08
CA LEU A 19 10.99 14.19 3.06
C LEU A 19 9.84 13.17 3.19
N GLY A 20 8.95 13.17 2.20
CA GLY A 20 7.88 12.18 2.09
C GLY A 20 8.48 10.82 1.80
N TRP A 21 8.46 9.91 2.77
CA TRP A 21 8.74 8.51 2.51
C TRP A 21 7.61 7.94 1.65
N SER A 22 7.90 7.67 0.38
CA SER A 22 7.03 6.85 -0.46
C SER A 22 7.13 5.39 0.03
N GLN A 23 6.37 5.07 1.08
CA GLN A 23 6.15 3.70 1.50
C GLN A 23 5.19 3.09 0.47
N GLN A 24 5.71 2.26 -0.44
CA GLN A 24 4.87 1.61 -1.42
C GLN A 24 3.88 0.68 -0.70
N MET A 25 2.61 1.07 -0.73
CA MET A 25 1.58 0.40 0.05
C MET A 25 1.41 -1.04 -0.41
N ARG A 26 1.56 -2.00 0.50
CA ARG A 26 1.51 -3.43 0.21
C ARG A 26 0.34 -4.08 0.93
N LEU A 27 -0.62 -4.60 0.19
CA LEU A 27 -1.78 -5.30 0.73
C LEU A 27 -1.63 -6.80 0.54
N ASN A 28 -1.59 -7.56 1.64
CA ASN A 28 -1.51 -9.02 1.59
C ASN A 28 -2.90 -9.62 1.39
N VAL A 29 -3.09 -10.44 0.34
CA VAL A 29 -4.38 -11.08 0.04
C VAL A 29 -4.90 -11.98 1.16
N LEU A 30 -4.02 -12.51 2.02
CA LEU A 30 -4.42 -13.32 3.18
C LEU A 30 -5.20 -12.49 4.21
N ASN A 31 -4.92 -11.19 4.33
CA ASN A 31 -5.67 -10.28 5.21
C ASN A 31 -7.09 -10.02 4.69
N PHE A 32 -7.35 -10.35 3.42
CA PHE A 32 -8.66 -10.25 2.78
C PHE A 32 -9.36 -11.63 2.66
N GLY A 33 -8.81 -12.65 3.33
CA GLY A 33 -9.40 -13.99 3.40
C GLY A 33 -9.07 -14.91 2.22
N ALA A 34 -8.05 -14.61 1.42
CA ALA A 34 -7.61 -15.53 0.36
C ALA A 34 -7.04 -16.83 0.95
N ASN A 35 -7.35 -17.96 0.33
CA ASN A 35 -6.84 -19.28 0.70
C ASN A 35 -5.69 -19.67 -0.24
N ASN A 36 -4.53 -19.99 0.34
CA ASN A 36 -3.31 -20.35 -0.38
C ASN A 36 -3.09 -21.87 -0.52
N LEU A 37 -4.13 -22.68 -0.30
CA LEU A 37 -4.10 -24.14 -0.42
C LEU A 37 -4.91 -24.67 -1.63
N ALA A 38 -5.37 -23.80 -2.53
CA ALA A 38 -6.24 -24.13 -3.68
C ALA A 38 -7.54 -24.90 -3.36
N GLN A 39 -7.93 -25.04 -2.09
CA GLN A 39 -9.15 -25.76 -1.69
C GLN A 39 -10.43 -24.96 -1.92
N THR A 40 -10.34 -23.63 -1.90
CA THR A 40 -11.50 -22.73 -2.01
C THR A 40 -11.23 -21.60 -2.99
N LEU A 41 -12.28 -21.17 -3.69
CA LEU A 41 -12.22 -20.06 -4.63
C LEU A 41 -11.89 -18.74 -3.90
N SER A 42 -10.75 -18.15 -4.21
CA SER A 42 -10.23 -16.92 -3.59
C SER A 42 -10.46 -15.67 -4.44
N THR A 43 -11.22 -15.77 -5.54
CA THR A 43 -11.48 -14.67 -6.49
C THR A 43 -11.98 -13.40 -5.78
N ILE A 44 -12.95 -13.53 -4.87
CA ILE A 44 -13.56 -12.39 -4.17
C ILE A 44 -12.53 -11.70 -3.27
N SER A 45 -11.76 -12.48 -2.51
CA SER A 45 -10.72 -11.95 -1.63
C SER A 45 -9.62 -11.21 -2.40
N ILE A 46 -9.18 -11.77 -3.52
CA ILE A 46 -8.16 -11.14 -4.37
C ILE A 46 -8.73 -9.87 -5.02
N GLN A 47 -9.96 -9.90 -5.55
CA GLN A 47 -10.59 -8.72 -6.14
C GLN A 47 -10.79 -7.59 -5.11
N ASN A 48 -11.24 -7.92 -3.89
CA ASN A 48 -11.35 -6.94 -2.80
C ASN A 48 -10.01 -6.32 -2.42
N THR A 49 -8.92 -7.10 -2.52
CA THR A 49 -7.56 -6.59 -2.29
C THR A 49 -7.17 -5.58 -3.38
N ILE A 50 -7.45 -5.89 -4.65
CA ILE A 50 -7.22 -5.00 -5.80
C ILE A 50 -8.03 -3.70 -5.66
N ASP A 51 -9.33 -3.81 -5.39
CA ASP A 51 -10.20 -2.63 -5.26
C ASP A 51 -9.78 -1.74 -4.09
N SER A 52 -9.31 -2.33 -2.99
CA SER A 52 -8.77 -1.58 -1.86
C SER A 52 -7.43 -0.92 -2.20
N CYS A 53 -6.57 -1.63 -2.92
CA CYS A 53 -5.31 -1.09 -3.44
C CYS A 53 -5.55 0.14 -4.33
N TYR A 54 -6.53 0.05 -5.24
CA TYR A 54 -6.95 1.16 -6.10
C TYR A 54 -7.49 2.35 -5.30
N ARG A 55 -8.42 2.11 -4.35
CA ARG A 55 -9.00 3.19 -3.51
C ARG A 55 -7.97 3.96 -2.70
N MET A 56 -6.85 3.34 -2.36
CA MET A 56 -5.78 3.96 -1.57
C MET A 56 -4.74 4.70 -2.45
N GLY A 57 -4.99 4.84 -3.75
CA GLY A 57 -4.11 5.54 -4.69
C GLY A 57 -3.09 4.64 -5.40
N GLY A 58 -3.30 3.32 -5.37
CA GLY A 58 -2.41 2.33 -5.98
C GLY A 58 -1.39 1.75 -5.00
N GLY A 59 -0.71 0.68 -5.42
CA GLY A 59 0.21 -0.08 -4.56
C GLY A 59 0.49 -1.49 -5.07
N ILE A 60 0.96 -2.35 -4.18
CA ILE A 60 1.30 -3.75 -4.46
C ILE A 60 0.27 -4.65 -3.78
N VAL A 61 -0.44 -5.46 -4.59
CA VAL A 61 -1.19 -6.62 -4.09
C VAL A 61 -0.21 -7.78 -3.94
N HIS A 62 0.03 -8.21 -2.70
CA HIS A 62 1.01 -9.24 -2.37
C HIS A 62 0.33 -10.59 -2.16
N LEU A 63 0.74 -11.56 -2.97
CA LEU A 63 0.39 -12.96 -2.83
C LEU A 63 1.60 -13.71 -2.25
N PRO A 64 1.57 -14.11 -0.96
CA PRO A 64 2.61 -14.97 -0.40
C PRO A 64 2.60 -16.35 -1.08
N ALA A 65 3.62 -17.16 -0.80
CA ALA A 65 3.74 -18.48 -1.43
C ALA A 65 2.53 -19.38 -1.14
N GLY A 66 2.07 -20.09 -2.17
CA GLY A 66 0.98 -21.05 -2.12
C GLY A 66 0.15 -21.05 -3.41
N ASP A 67 -0.90 -21.87 -3.40
CA ASP A 67 -1.77 -22.07 -4.56
C ASP A 67 -3.11 -21.36 -4.34
N TYR A 68 -3.45 -20.47 -5.26
CA TYR A 68 -4.68 -19.67 -5.19
C TYR A 68 -5.61 -20.05 -6.33
N MET A 69 -6.73 -20.70 -5.99
CA MET A 69 -7.76 -20.96 -6.98
C MET A 69 -8.56 -19.67 -7.23
N SER A 70 -8.54 -19.18 -8.46
CA SER A 70 -9.14 -17.91 -8.87
C SER A 70 -9.85 -18.06 -10.20
N GLY A 71 -10.97 -17.34 -10.35
CA GLY A 71 -11.56 -17.03 -11.65
C GLY A 71 -10.92 -15.78 -12.24
N THR A 72 -11.67 -15.08 -13.09
CA THR A 72 -11.24 -13.82 -13.70
C THR A 72 -11.02 -12.75 -12.63
N LEU A 73 -9.89 -12.04 -12.72
CA LEU A 73 -9.58 -10.86 -11.91
C LEU A 73 -9.62 -9.63 -12.81
N VAL A 74 -10.22 -8.55 -12.33
CA VAL A 74 -10.32 -7.28 -13.06
C VAL A 74 -9.42 -6.26 -12.38
N LEU A 75 -8.37 -5.84 -13.11
CA LEU A 75 -7.48 -4.77 -12.65
C LEU A 75 -8.19 -3.41 -12.74
N LYS A 76 -7.68 -2.44 -11.98
CA LYS A 76 -8.20 -1.08 -11.88
C LYS A 76 -7.13 -0.07 -12.29
#